data_AF-A0A4Q2ZBM6-F1
#
_entry.id   AF-A0A4Q2ZBM6-F1
#
_cell.length_a   1.000
_cell.length_b   1.000
_cell.length_c   1.000
_cell.angle_alpha   90.00
_cell.angle_beta   90.00
_cell.angle_gamma   90.00
#
_symmetry.space_group_name_H-M   'P 1'
#
loop_
_entity.id
_entity.type
_entity.pdbx_description
1 polymer ?
#
loop_
_entity_poly.entity_id
_entity_poly.type
_entity_poly.pdbx_seq_one_letter_code
_entity_poly.pdbx_strand_id
1 'polypeptide(L)'
;MVFRSDGQRAWVAAFQSDRVAEIDTTSGKVLRRIDVRLSGAGSDAMRGPRGLALSGSHLHVLNKISDTLTTIRTDDGAILSEISLGSIDPMPANIRTGRGVLYDARLSGNGTLSCATCHLDADRDGLAWDLGDPGGSMVSVATADLSLHDYETVYNKDLHPMKGPLVTQTLRGLALNDAEAVDVTDGSIRPAAAIVTKFHWRGDKPSIQSFNSTFTNLMGGSLQSAASMDRLAEYLRSIVLPPNPNRSLDNLPRSDLPQGDAVNGRNVFMNHAQSHCMVCHTLPGGTDQNVDMPELAGKNQPMKNPSLRTVYQRADLFLPIVGGNSLSGFGLGSDGSGHALPIAHDYSLSLINRPPITAAKAKSLADLTAFILSFDTGTAPTASHGLTLNSARKNDGSLLDRLAILEARASSGDNGLVAWGQVSGILRRYEWDSAISLYRADNQTTVTRAGLLALLTGDDALTFSGILPSESGWRGNDRNADGIADVLEPQPRLTIQHDGSAMRLEWPEARDWYPESSPDLFAPWNPATGSPFHSGSQWNLAIPLENAPALFFRLRRTW
;
A
#
# COMPACT_ATOMS: atom_id res chain seq x y z
N MET A 1 10.65 13.78 -14.03
CA MET A 1 11.36 14.33 -15.20
C MET A 1 12.54 15.14 -14.69
N VAL A 2 13.68 15.12 -15.39
CA VAL A 2 14.85 15.94 -15.06
C VAL A 2 15.39 16.58 -16.34
N PHE A 3 15.88 17.82 -16.24
CA PHE A 3 16.40 18.59 -17.37
C PHE A 3 17.93 18.56 -17.37
N ARG A 4 18.52 18.58 -18.57
CA ARG A 4 19.93 18.95 -18.74
C ARG A 4 20.11 20.42 -18.37
N SER A 5 21.31 20.79 -17.94
CA SER A 5 21.63 22.15 -17.48
C SER A 5 21.35 23.24 -18.52
N ASP A 6 21.42 22.94 -19.81
CA ASP A 6 21.11 23.86 -20.91
C ASP A 6 19.63 23.89 -21.32
N GLY A 7 18.80 23.07 -20.66
CA GLY A 7 17.36 23.00 -20.89
C GLY A 7 16.93 22.40 -22.23
N GLN A 8 17.86 22.01 -23.12
CA GLN A 8 17.55 21.50 -24.47
C GLN A 8 17.09 20.04 -24.48
N ARG A 9 17.46 19.29 -23.45
CA ARG A 9 17.10 17.88 -23.28
C ARG A 9 16.50 17.63 -21.91
N ALA A 10 15.57 16.70 -21.85
CA ALA A 10 15.03 16.18 -20.61
C ALA A 10 14.89 14.66 -20.64
N TRP A 11 14.87 14.05 -19.47
CA TRP A 11 14.59 12.63 -19.29
C TRP A 11 13.31 12.43 -18.50
N VAL A 12 12.46 11.54 -19.00
CA VAL A 12 11.16 11.19 -18.42
C VAL A 12 11.14 9.70 -18.10
N ALA A 13 10.82 9.36 -16.85
CA ALA A 13 10.69 7.98 -16.43
C ALA A 13 9.33 7.43 -16.87
N ALA A 14 9.32 6.30 -17.55
CA ALA A 14 8.12 5.61 -18.01
C ALA A 14 7.95 4.33 -17.19
N PHE A 15 7.47 4.53 -15.95
CA PHE A 15 7.38 3.53 -14.88
C PHE A 15 6.92 2.14 -15.35
N GLN A 16 5.77 2.09 -16.02
CA GLN A 16 5.10 0.83 -16.35
C GLN A 16 5.79 0.06 -17.50
N SER A 17 6.63 0.73 -18.28
CA SER A 17 7.29 0.13 -19.45
C SER A 17 8.76 -0.23 -19.23
N ASP A 18 9.30 0.02 -18.03
CA ASP A 18 10.73 -0.06 -17.71
C ASP A 18 11.62 0.73 -18.66
N ARG A 19 11.19 1.95 -18.98
CA ARG A 19 11.95 2.82 -19.88
C ARG A 19 12.18 4.19 -19.30
N VAL A 20 13.24 4.83 -19.76
CA VAL A 20 13.46 6.26 -19.65
C VAL A 20 13.46 6.84 -21.06
N ALA A 21 12.64 7.85 -21.31
CA ALA A 21 12.61 8.58 -22.56
C ALA A 21 13.50 9.82 -22.45
N GLU A 22 14.44 9.96 -23.38
CA GLU A 22 15.12 11.23 -23.64
C GLU A 22 14.31 12.02 -24.66
N ILE A 23 14.00 13.27 -24.33
CA ILE A 23 13.18 14.15 -25.16
C ILE A 23 13.93 15.42 -25.51
N ASP A 24 13.66 15.93 -26.70
CA ASP A 24 13.94 17.31 -27.07
C ASP A 24 12.85 18.20 -26.45
N THR A 25 13.25 19.17 -25.64
CA THR A 25 12.30 19.97 -24.84
C THR A 25 11.56 21.02 -25.68
N THR A 26 12.10 21.39 -26.83
CA THR A 26 11.50 22.38 -27.73
C THR A 26 10.37 21.77 -28.55
N SER A 27 10.61 20.58 -29.11
CA SER A 27 9.67 19.88 -30.00
C SER A 27 8.81 18.82 -29.30
N GLY A 28 9.20 18.40 -28.08
CA GLY A 28 8.59 17.26 -27.39
C GLY A 28 8.92 15.90 -28.02
N LYS A 29 9.78 15.86 -29.04
CA LYS A 29 10.12 14.62 -29.74
C LYS A 29 10.93 13.69 -28.83
N VAL A 30 10.53 12.42 -28.79
CA VAL A 30 11.34 11.36 -28.16
C VAL A 30 12.56 11.07 -29.03
N LEU A 31 13.74 11.40 -28.51
CA LEU A 31 15.04 11.17 -29.16
C LEU A 31 15.52 9.74 -28.96
N ARG A 32 15.32 9.21 -27.75
CA ARG A 32 15.78 7.87 -27.35
C ARG A 32 14.83 7.27 -26.32
N ARG A 33 14.67 5.94 -26.36
CA ARG A 33 14.03 5.15 -25.31
C ARG A 33 15.07 4.19 -24.77
N ILE A 34 15.40 4.33 -23.49
CA ILE A 34 16.41 3.53 -22.80
C ILE A 34 15.67 2.50 -21.97
N ASP A 35 15.88 1.21 -22.26
CA ASP A 35 15.28 0.10 -21.52
C ASP A 35 16.13 -0.20 -20.28
N VAL A 36 15.57 -0.04 -19.09
CA VAL A 36 16.29 -0.31 -17.83
C VAL A 36 16.13 -1.76 -17.36
N ARG A 37 15.28 -2.57 -18.00
CA ARG A 37 15.17 -4.02 -17.73
C ARG A 37 16.28 -4.75 -18.48
N LEU A 38 17.49 -4.77 -17.91
CA LEU A 38 18.68 -5.38 -18.51
C LEU A 38 18.59 -6.91 -18.65
N SER A 39 17.83 -7.57 -17.78
CA SER A 39 17.72 -9.03 -17.72
C SER A 39 16.32 -9.44 -17.28
N GLY A 40 15.90 -10.63 -17.72
CA GLY A 40 14.54 -11.16 -17.49
C GLY A 40 13.51 -10.54 -18.43
N ALA A 41 12.65 -11.39 -19.03
CA ALA A 41 11.61 -10.92 -19.94
C ALA A 41 10.26 -10.70 -19.24
N GLY A 42 10.03 -11.40 -18.12
CA GLY A 42 8.77 -11.37 -17.39
C GLY A 42 8.61 -10.19 -16.44
N SER A 43 7.42 -10.09 -15.87
CA SER A 43 7.05 -9.03 -14.91
C SER A 43 7.77 -9.19 -13.57
N ASP A 44 8.29 -10.37 -13.25
CA ASP A 44 9.16 -10.62 -12.10
C ASP A 44 10.49 -9.84 -12.15
N ALA A 45 10.93 -9.47 -13.36
CA ALA A 45 12.12 -8.67 -13.60
C ALA A 45 11.83 -7.17 -13.74
N MET A 46 10.62 -6.71 -13.46
CA MET A 46 10.26 -5.31 -13.62
C MET A 46 11.12 -4.38 -12.73
N ARG A 47 11.47 -3.20 -13.25
CA ARG A 47 12.30 -2.19 -12.55
C ARG A 47 11.48 -1.02 -12.00
N GLY A 48 10.54 -0.50 -12.77
CA GLY A 48 9.68 0.62 -12.40
C GLY A 48 10.43 1.94 -12.20
N PRO A 49 11.08 2.51 -13.24
CA PRO A 49 11.79 3.77 -13.12
C PRO A 49 10.83 4.89 -12.71
N ARG A 50 11.15 5.64 -11.65
CA ARG A 50 10.29 6.71 -11.10
C ARG A 50 11.06 8.00 -10.82
N GLY A 51 12.05 7.93 -9.93
CA GLY A 51 12.91 9.06 -9.59
C GLY A 51 14.06 9.21 -10.58
N LEU A 52 14.41 10.44 -10.93
CA LEU A 52 15.52 10.76 -11.83
C LEU A 52 16.38 11.87 -11.21
N ALA A 53 17.70 11.72 -11.26
CA ALA A 53 18.66 12.75 -10.89
C ALA A 53 19.79 12.81 -11.91
N LEU A 54 20.27 14.00 -12.25
CA LEU A 54 21.35 14.20 -13.22
C LEU A 54 22.59 14.73 -12.50
N SER A 55 23.75 14.14 -12.78
CA SER A 55 25.06 14.58 -12.28
C SER A 55 26.09 14.52 -13.42
N GLY A 56 26.46 15.67 -13.96
CA GLY A 56 27.33 15.75 -15.14
C GLY A 56 26.72 15.01 -16.34
N SER A 57 27.47 14.04 -16.89
CA SER A 57 27.03 13.16 -17.98
C SER A 57 26.30 11.90 -17.52
N HIS A 58 25.97 11.77 -16.23
CA HIS A 58 25.32 10.60 -15.64
C HIS A 58 23.89 10.90 -15.21
N LEU A 59 22.95 10.08 -15.67
CA LEU A 59 21.58 10.04 -15.20
C LEU A 59 21.41 8.87 -14.24
N HIS A 60 21.00 9.17 -13.01
CA HIS A 60 20.65 8.19 -11.99
C HIS A 60 19.14 7.97 -11.97
N VAL A 61 18.72 6.72 -12.03
CA VAL A 61 17.32 6.30 -12.15
C VAL A 61 16.97 5.44 -10.94
N LEU A 62 16.05 5.92 -10.12
CA LEU A 62 15.46 5.15 -9.04
C LEU A 62 14.40 4.20 -9.62
N ASN A 63 14.69 2.90 -9.56
CA ASN A 63 13.79 1.83 -9.96
C ASN A 63 13.02 1.33 -8.75
N LYS A 64 11.74 1.71 -8.66
CA LYS A 64 10.94 1.53 -7.45
C LYS A 64 10.36 0.11 -7.29
N ILE A 65 10.25 -0.66 -8.37
CA ILE A 65 9.74 -2.04 -8.33
C ILE A 65 10.87 -3.03 -8.06
N SER A 66 12.09 -2.75 -8.50
CA SER A 66 13.25 -3.58 -8.19
C SER A 66 14.03 -3.14 -6.95
N ASP A 67 13.75 -1.93 -6.44
CA ASP A 67 14.48 -1.27 -5.35
C ASP A 67 15.99 -1.13 -5.68
N THR A 68 16.27 -0.69 -6.92
CA THR A 68 17.62 -0.48 -7.46
C THR A 68 17.83 0.97 -7.95
N LEU A 69 19.10 1.36 -8.11
CA LEU A 69 19.55 2.58 -8.75
C LEU A 69 20.32 2.23 -10.03
N THR A 70 19.81 2.63 -11.19
CA THR A 70 20.51 2.49 -12.47
C THR A 70 21.26 3.78 -12.80
N THR A 71 22.51 3.68 -13.24
CA THR A 71 23.28 4.80 -13.78
C THR A 71 23.39 4.68 -15.29
N ILE A 72 23.02 5.74 -15.99
CA ILE A 72 22.98 5.83 -17.45
C ILE A 72 23.92 6.94 -17.90
N ARG A 73 24.76 6.68 -18.90
CA ARG A 73 25.52 7.73 -19.59
C ARG A 73 24.61 8.45 -20.57
N THR A 74 24.54 9.77 -20.46
CA THR A 74 23.59 10.59 -21.21
C THR A 74 23.94 10.76 -22.70
N ASP A 75 25.21 10.64 -23.08
CA ASP A 75 25.67 10.83 -24.46
C ASP A 75 25.03 9.80 -25.42
N ASP A 76 25.10 8.52 -25.05
CA ASP A 76 24.66 7.38 -25.86
C ASP A 76 23.49 6.60 -25.24
N GLY A 77 23.14 6.86 -23.98
CA GLY A 77 22.11 6.14 -23.26
C GLY A 77 22.57 4.79 -22.71
N ALA A 78 23.88 4.52 -22.69
CA ALA A 78 24.41 3.26 -22.17
C ALA A 78 24.18 3.14 -20.66
N ILE A 79 23.66 1.99 -20.22
CA ILE A 79 23.58 1.67 -18.79
C ILE A 79 24.96 1.26 -18.31
N LEU A 80 25.49 2.00 -17.35
CA LEU A 80 26.82 1.78 -16.78
C LEU A 80 26.78 0.83 -15.58
N SER A 81 25.72 0.91 -14.78
CA SER A 81 25.54 0.07 -13.59
C SER A 81 24.08 0.02 -13.15
N GLU A 82 23.75 -1.03 -12.41
CA GLU A 82 22.54 -1.15 -11.60
C GLU A 82 22.94 -1.69 -10.22
N ILE A 83 22.60 -0.97 -9.16
CA ILE A 83 22.93 -1.34 -7.78
C ILE A 83 21.67 -1.39 -6.92
N SER A 84 21.59 -2.32 -5.97
CA SER A 84 20.49 -2.37 -5.00
C SER A 84 20.55 -1.18 -4.03
N LEU A 85 19.40 -0.66 -3.62
CA LEU A 85 19.30 0.45 -2.66
C LEU A 85 19.43 0.00 -1.20
N GLY A 86 19.06 -1.26 -0.94
CA GLY A 86 19.17 -1.90 0.35
C GLY A 86 19.87 -3.23 0.23
N SER A 87 20.45 -3.69 1.33
CA SER A 87 20.97 -5.04 1.43
C SER A 87 19.87 -6.09 1.48
N ILE A 88 18.70 -5.72 2.03
CA ILE A 88 17.53 -6.57 2.19
C ILE A 88 16.32 -5.90 1.52
N ASP A 89 15.49 -6.74 0.90
CA ASP A 89 14.10 -6.41 0.58
C ASP A 89 13.21 -7.21 1.55
N PRO A 90 12.57 -6.56 2.54
CA PRO A 90 11.72 -7.27 3.52
C PRO A 90 10.40 -7.75 2.91
N MET A 91 10.11 -7.41 1.65
CA MET A 91 8.92 -7.90 0.96
C MET A 91 9.10 -9.36 0.53
N PRO A 92 8.17 -10.26 0.87
CA PRO A 92 8.25 -11.66 0.45
C PRO A 92 8.37 -11.80 -1.08
N ALA A 93 9.18 -12.74 -1.54
CA ALA A 93 9.50 -12.90 -2.97
C ALA A 93 8.26 -13.12 -3.86
N ASN A 94 7.25 -13.83 -3.36
CA ASN A 94 5.98 -14.04 -4.05
C ASN A 94 5.17 -12.73 -4.21
N ILE A 95 5.12 -11.90 -3.16
CA ILE A 95 4.50 -10.56 -3.21
C ILE A 95 5.27 -9.65 -4.18
N ARG A 96 6.60 -9.72 -4.17
CA ARG A 96 7.46 -8.97 -5.09
C ARG A 96 7.20 -9.30 -6.55
N THR A 97 7.10 -10.58 -6.87
CA THR A 97 6.86 -11.02 -8.25
C THR A 97 5.43 -10.69 -8.70
N GLY A 98 4.44 -10.80 -7.81
CA GLY A 98 3.07 -10.35 -8.07
C GLY A 98 2.94 -8.85 -8.33
N ARG A 99 3.74 -8.03 -7.61
CA ARG A 99 3.83 -6.57 -7.81
C ARG A 99 4.11 -6.22 -9.27
N GLY A 100 5.06 -6.90 -9.91
CA GLY A 100 5.38 -6.67 -11.31
C GLY A 100 4.19 -6.84 -12.26
N VAL A 101 3.37 -7.87 -12.06
CA VAL A 101 2.20 -8.17 -12.94
C VAL A 101 1.20 -7.01 -12.97
N LEU A 102 1.02 -6.29 -11.85
CA LEU A 102 0.11 -5.14 -11.79
C LEU A 102 0.59 -3.97 -12.68
N TYR A 103 1.90 -3.72 -12.72
CA TYR A 103 2.46 -2.52 -13.35
C TYR A 103 3.08 -2.76 -14.73
N ASP A 104 3.31 -4.00 -15.15
CA ASP A 104 4.06 -4.29 -16.38
C ASP A 104 3.21 -4.02 -17.63
N ALA A 105 3.43 -2.86 -18.25
CA ALA A 105 2.72 -2.48 -19.47
C ALA A 105 3.06 -3.38 -20.66
N ARG A 106 4.16 -4.13 -20.62
CA ARG A 106 4.55 -5.07 -21.68
C ARG A 106 3.61 -6.27 -21.78
N LEU A 107 2.72 -6.47 -20.80
CA LEU A 107 1.63 -7.44 -20.88
C LEU A 107 0.46 -6.97 -21.77
N SER A 108 0.42 -5.69 -22.17
CA SER A 108 -0.52 -5.18 -23.17
C SER A 108 0.04 -5.32 -24.59
N GLY A 109 -0.85 -5.41 -25.59
CA GLY A 109 -0.47 -5.67 -26.98
C GLY A 109 0.45 -4.62 -27.60
N ASN A 110 0.38 -3.37 -27.13
CA ASN A 110 1.22 -2.26 -27.60
C ASN A 110 2.26 -1.78 -26.57
N GLY A 111 2.33 -2.41 -25.39
CA GLY A 111 3.29 -2.07 -24.36
C GLY A 111 3.02 -0.75 -23.61
N THR A 112 1.80 -0.20 -23.67
CA THR A 112 1.48 1.13 -23.11
C THR A 112 0.49 1.12 -21.95
N LEU A 113 -0.16 -0.01 -21.67
CA LEU A 113 -1.20 -0.13 -20.64
C LEU A 113 -0.86 -1.26 -19.68
N SER A 114 -1.16 -1.06 -18.39
CA SER A 114 -1.18 -2.10 -17.36
C SER A 114 -2.41 -1.93 -16.49
N CYS A 115 -2.66 -2.86 -15.57
CA CYS A 115 -3.70 -2.67 -14.55
C CYS A 115 -3.48 -1.37 -13.76
N ALA A 116 -2.23 -1.02 -13.47
CA ALA A 116 -1.86 0.21 -12.76
C ALA A 116 -2.09 1.50 -13.57
N THR A 117 -2.46 1.44 -14.85
CA THR A 117 -2.85 2.64 -15.61
C THR A 117 -4.17 3.22 -15.08
N CYS A 118 -5.17 2.37 -14.86
CA CYS A 118 -6.43 2.78 -14.23
C CYS A 118 -6.35 2.68 -12.70
N HIS A 119 -5.62 1.69 -12.19
CA HIS A 119 -5.43 1.47 -10.75
C HIS A 119 -4.11 2.03 -10.23
N LEU A 120 -3.98 3.37 -10.27
CA LEU A 120 -2.76 4.09 -9.89
C LEU A 120 -2.26 3.69 -8.50
N ASP A 121 -1.05 3.13 -8.41
CA ASP A 121 -0.47 2.60 -7.17
C ASP A 121 -1.43 1.63 -6.42
N ALA A 122 -2.09 0.73 -7.19
CA ALA A 122 -3.16 -0.18 -6.74
C ALA A 122 -4.43 0.51 -6.22
N ASP A 123 -4.60 1.81 -6.49
CA ASP A 123 -5.78 2.57 -6.12
C ASP A 123 -6.71 2.75 -7.33
N ARG A 124 -7.19 3.97 -7.56
CA ARG A 124 -8.09 4.34 -8.63
C ARG A 124 -7.65 5.67 -9.23
N ASP A 125 -7.91 5.83 -10.51
CA ASP A 125 -7.76 7.10 -11.23
C ASP A 125 -8.92 8.09 -10.98
N GLY A 126 -10.02 7.61 -10.39
CA GLY A 126 -11.22 8.41 -10.14
C GLY A 126 -12.08 8.64 -11.38
N LEU A 127 -11.79 7.96 -12.50
CA LEU A 127 -12.51 8.08 -13.77
C LEU A 127 -13.54 6.96 -13.92
N ALA A 128 -14.60 7.24 -14.70
CA ALA A 128 -15.51 6.21 -15.19
C ALA A 128 -15.10 5.72 -16.59
N TRP A 129 -15.07 4.40 -16.75
CA TRP A 129 -14.71 3.73 -18.00
C TRP A 129 -15.88 2.91 -18.51
N ASP A 130 -16.24 3.07 -19.78
CA ASP A 130 -17.16 2.15 -20.44
C ASP A 130 -16.38 0.94 -20.95
N LEU A 131 -16.44 -0.14 -20.19
CA LEU A 131 -15.76 -1.41 -20.47
C LEU A 131 -16.77 -2.53 -20.77
N GLY A 132 -17.93 -2.17 -21.33
CA GLY A 132 -18.92 -3.13 -21.82
C GLY A 132 -18.40 -3.93 -23.01
N ASP A 133 -18.85 -5.18 -23.13
CA ASP A 133 -18.53 -6.05 -24.26
C ASP A 133 -19.82 -6.38 -25.04
N PRO A 134 -20.07 -5.72 -26.19
CA PRO A 134 -21.26 -6.00 -27.00
C PRO A 134 -21.31 -7.44 -27.53
N GLY A 135 -20.16 -8.12 -27.65
CA GLY A 135 -20.05 -9.51 -28.08
C GLY A 135 -19.96 -10.51 -26.92
N GLY A 136 -20.05 -10.03 -25.68
CA GLY A 136 -19.92 -10.86 -24.49
C GLY A 136 -21.14 -11.75 -24.25
N SER A 137 -20.99 -12.70 -23.31
CA SER A 137 -22.08 -13.57 -22.86
C SER A 137 -22.69 -13.05 -21.55
N MET A 138 -23.95 -13.41 -21.30
CA MET A 138 -24.57 -13.22 -19.98
C MET A 138 -23.76 -13.96 -18.90
N VAL A 139 -23.63 -13.34 -17.73
CA VAL A 139 -22.99 -13.96 -16.55
C VAL A 139 -24.04 -14.10 -15.46
N SER A 140 -24.29 -15.32 -14.98
CA SER A 140 -25.18 -15.57 -13.85
C SER A 140 -24.41 -15.47 -12.54
N VAL A 141 -24.92 -14.68 -11.59
CA VAL A 141 -24.38 -14.58 -10.23
C VAL A 141 -25.41 -15.08 -9.22
N ALA A 142 -24.99 -15.99 -8.34
CA ALA A 142 -25.82 -16.43 -7.22
C ALA A 142 -25.90 -15.34 -6.14
N THR A 143 -27.11 -15.07 -5.67
CA THR A 143 -27.45 -13.96 -4.77
C THR A 143 -28.59 -14.36 -3.85
N ALA A 144 -28.84 -13.56 -2.83
CA ALA A 144 -30.05 -13.62 -2.02
C ALA A 144 -30.75 -12.26 -2.09
N ASP A 145 -32.00 -12.16 -1.65
CA ASP A 145 -32.69 -10.88 -1.53
C ASP A 145 -32.64 -10.40 -0.08
N LEU A 146 -31.40 -10.18 0.40
CA LEU A 146 -31.11 -9.73 1.77
C LEU A 146 -31.78 -8.39 2.09
N SER A 147 -31.94 -7.53 1.08
CA SER A 147 -32.67 -6.26 1.18
C SER A 147 -34.16 -6.43 1.52
N LEU A 148 -34.73 -7.62 1.30
CA LEU A 148 -36.08 -8.00 1.67
C LEU A 148 -36.12 -8.92 2.91
N HIS A 149 -34.98 -9.14 3.58
CA HIS A 149 -34.81 -10.11 4.66
C HIS A 149 -35.12 -11.56 4.26
N ASP A 150 -34.92 -11.91 2.98
CA ASP A 150 -34.93 -13.31 2.51
C ASP A 150 -33.52 -13.88 2.60
N TYR A 151 -33.25 -14.59 3.70
CA TYR A 151 -31.97 -15.20 4.01
C TYR A 151 -31.91 -16.70 3.68
N GLU A 152 -32.97 -17.27 3.10
CA GLU A 152 -33.05 -18.70 2.83
C GLU A 152 -32.95 -19.01 1.33
N THR A 153 -33.47 -18.11 0.50
CA THR A 153 -33.59 -18.36 -0.94
C THR A 153 -32.40 -17.81 -1.72
N VAL A 154 -31.84 -18.66 -2.60
CA VAL A 154 -30.78 -18.26 -3.54
C VAL A 154 -31.38 -18.06 -4.93
N TYR A 155 -31.13 -16.89 -5.50
CA TYR A 155 -31.54 -16.50 -6.85
C TYR A 155 -30.32 -16.31 -7.74
N ASN A 156 -30.44 -16.75 -8.99
CA ASN A 156 -29.48 -16.44 -10.04
C ASN A 156 -29.88 -15.13 -10.71
N LYS A 157 -28.99 -14.13 -10.67
CA LYS A 157 -29.17 -12.84 -11.36
C LYS A 157 -28.28 -12.83 -12.59
N ASP A 158 -28.91 -12.77 -13.76
CA ASP A 158 -28.24 -12.74 -15.05
C ASP A 158 -27.79 -11.32 -15.40
N LEU A 159 -26.48 -11.17 -15.62
CA LEU A 159 -25.82 -9.89 -15.82
C LEU A 159 -25.46 -9.72 -17.31
N HIS A 160 -26.01 -8.68 -17.93
CA HIS A 160 -25.70 -8.32 -19.31
C HIS A 160 -24.23 -7.87 -19.46
N PRO A 161 -23.53 -8.26 -20.54
CA PRO A 161 -22.11 -7.95 -20.76
C PRO A 161 -21.86 -6.47 -21.07
N MET A 162 -22.88 -5.74 -21.53
CA MET A 162 -22.86 -4.27 -21.53
C MET A 162 -23.03 -3.74 -20.12
N LYS A 163 -21.97 -3.09 -19.62
CA LYS A 163 -21.88 -2.56 -18.26
C LYS A 163 -22.20 -1.07 -18.18
N GLY A 164 -22.01 -0.33 -19.27
CA GLY A 164 -21.96 1.12 -19.23
C GLY A 164 -20.74 1.64 -18.47
N PRO A 165 -20.68 2.96 -18.21
CA PRO A 165 -19.56 3.56 -17.48
C PRO A 165 -19.50 3.03 -16.04
N LEU A 166 -18.31 2.62 -15.62
CA LEU A 166 -18.02 2.20 -14.25
C LEU A 166 -16.76 2.92 -13.73
N VAL A 167 -16.88 3.56 -12.56
CA VAL A 167 -15.77 4.24 -11.88
C VAL A 167 -14.76 3.23 -11.39
N THR A 168 -13.47 3.49 -11.58
CA THR A 168 -12.42 2.59 -11.08
C THR A 168 -12.50 2.42 -9.55
N GLN A 169 -12.50 1.17 -9.07
CA GLN A 169 -12.43 0.85 -7.64
C GLN A 169 -10.99 0.68 -7.19
N THR A 170 -10.73 0.96 -5.91
CA THR A 170 -9.41 0.69 -5.32
C THR A 170 -9.12 -0.81 -5.29
N LEU A 171 -7.87 -1.20 -5.57
CA LEU A 171 -7.39 -2.58 -5.37
C LEU A 171 -6.69 -2.74 -4.00
N ARG A 172 -6.77 -1.73 -3.13
CA ARG A 172 -6.27 -1.79 -1.77
C ARG A 172 -7.34 -2.35 -0.82
N GLY A 173 -6.92 -3.10 0.18
CA GLY A 173 -7.80 -3.70 1.19
C GLY A 173 -8.66 -4.85 0.67
N LEU A 174 -8.28 -5.51 -0.43
CA LEU A 174 -9.08 -6.61 -0.99
C LEU A 174 -9.23 -7.80 -0.05
N ALA A 175 -8.29 -8.00 0.88
CA ALA A 175 -8.43 -9.01 1.94
C ALA A 175 -9.61 -8.72 2.89
N LEU A 176 -10.10 -7.48 2.96
CA LEU A 176 -11.26 -7.08 3.75
C LEU A 176 -12.60 -7.25 3.00
N ASN A 177 -12.57 -7.70 1.74
CA ASN A 177 -13.76 -8.00 0.96
C ASN A 177 -14.26 -9.45 1.13
N ASP A 178 -13.63 -10.21 2.02
CA ASP A 178 -14.13 -11.54 2.36
C ASP A 178 -15.49 -11.42 3.04
N ALA A 179 -16.42 -12.26 2.61
CA ALA A 179 -17.82 -12.08 2.88
C ALA A 179 -18.20 -12.77 4.21
N GLU A 180 -18.96 -12.06 5.06
CA GLU A 180 -19.37 -12.56 6.37
C GLU A 180 -20.62 -13.44 6.24
N ALA A 181 -20.54 -14.65 6.77
CA ALA A 181 -21.64 -15.63 6.70
C ALA A 181 -22.80 -15.33 7.67
N VAL A 182 -22.59 -14.45 8.64
CA VAL A 182 -23.56 -14.13 9.69
C VAL A 182 -23.94 -12.66 9.60
N ASP A 183 -25.24 -12.38 9.61
CA ASP A 183 -25.73 -11.02 9.71
C ASP A 183 -25.48 -10.46 11.12
N VAL A 184 -24.81 -9.30 11.18
CA VAL A 184 -24.42 -8.68 12.46
C VAL A 184 -25.60 -8.02 13.20
N THR A 185 -26.78 -7.95 12.57
CA THR A 185 -27.94 -7.21 13.08
C THR A 185 -28.92 -8.12 13.82
N ASP A 186 -29.16 -9.32 13.30
CA ASP A 186 -30.08 -10.30 13.87
C ASP A 186 -29.45 -11.68 14.12
N GLY A 187 -28.19 -11.89 13.71
CA GLY A 187 -27.48 -13.16 13.87
C GLY A 187 -27.90 -14.25 12.89
N SER A 188 -28.70 -13.91 11.86
CA SER A 188 -29.12 -14.86 10.83
C SER A 188 -27.92 -15.36 10.01
N ILE A 189 -27.97 -16.63 9.61
CA ILE A 189 -26.97 -17.22 8.73
C ILE A 189 -27.40 -16.96 7.30
N ARG A 190 -26.52 -16.32 6.54
CA ARG A 190 -26.76 -16.04 5.13
C ARG A 190 -26.38 -17.25 4.26
N PRO A 191 -27.02 -17.47 3.11
CA PRO A 191 -26.66 -18.57 2.23
C PRO A 191 -25.24 -18.39 1.70
N ALA A 192 -24.37 -19.36 1.96
CA ALA A 192 -22.95 -19.26 1.55
C ALA A 192 -22.76 -19.00 0.05
N ALA A 193 -23.65 -19.54 -0.79
CA ALA A 193 -23.61 -19.31 -2.24
C ALA A 193 -23.98 -17.86 -2.65
N ALA A 194 -24.77 -17.15 -1.84
CA ALA A 194 -25.17 -15.77 -2.08
C ALA A 194 -24.11 -14.77 -1.62
N ILE A 195 -23.29 -15.14 -0.65
CA ILE A 195 -22.34 -14.23 0.04
C ILE A 195 -20.95 -14.84 0.00
N VAL A 196 -20.45 -15.01 -1.24
CA VAL A 196 -19.04 -15.26 -1.52
C VAL A 196 -18.34 -13.95 -1.82
N THR A 197 -17.01 -13.91 -1.67
CA THR A 197 -16.20 -12.77 -2.10
C THR A 197 -16.51 -12.42 -3.56
N LYS A 198 -16.99 -11.20 -3.78
CA LYS A 198 -17.38 -10.70 -5.11
C LYS A 198 -16.60 -9.43 -5.42
N PHE A 199 -15.79 -9.48 -6.46
CA PHE A 199 -15.07 -8.32 -6.98
C PHE A 199 -15.87 -7.63 -8.09
N HIS A 200 -15.44 -6.42 -8.45
CA HIS A 200 -16.07 -5.55 -9.44
C HIS A 200 -17.45 -5.01 -9.01
N TRP A 201 -17.92 -3.92 -9.61
CA TRP A 201 -19.21 -3.29 -9.26
C TRP A 201 -20.40 -4.21 -9.49
N ARG A 202 -20.26 -5.14 -10.45
CA ARG A 202 -21.29 -6.11 -10.79
C ARG A 202 -21.28 -7.35 -9.89
N GLY A 203 -20.22 -7.56 -9.12
CA GLY A 203 -20.04 -8.78 -8.32
C GLY A 203 -19.88 -10.06 -9.15
N ASP A 204 -19.51 -9.93 -10.43
CA ASP A 204 -19.41 -11.00 -11.43
C ASP A 204 -18.05 -11.71 -11.44
N LYS A 205 -17.15 -11.33 -10.51
CA LYS A 205 -15.79 -11.84 -10.43
C LYS A 205 -15.56 -12.47 -9.05
N PRO A 206 -15.58 -13.81 -8.92
CA PRO A 206 -15.39 -14.48 -7.63
C PRO A 206 -13.94 -14.42 -7.12
N SER A 207 -12.97 -14.07 -7.98
CA SER A 207 -11.56 -14.01 -7.63
C SER A 207 -10.77 -13.06 -8.52
N ILE A 208 -9.54 -12.71 -8.13
CA ILE A 208 -8.62 -11.92 -8.97
C ILE A 208 -8.27 -12.67 -10.27
N GLN A 209 -8.16 -14.01 -10.21
CA GLN A 209 -7.93 -14.87 -11.36
C GLN A 209 -9.02 -14.71 -12.43
N SER A 210 -10.24 -14.36 -12.03
CA SER A 210 -11.38 -14.14 -12.95
C SER A 210 -11.21 -12.91 -13.84
N PHE A 211 -10.20 -12.06 -13.59
CA PHE A 211 -9.83 -10.92 -14.42
C PHE A 211 -8.79 -11.26 -15.50
N ASN A 212 -8.31 -12.50 -15.62
CA ASN A 212 -7.28 -12.87 -16.61
C ASN A 212 -7.69 -12.54 -18.07
N SER A 213 -8.99 -12.61 -18.40
CA SER A 213 -9.50 -12.19 -19.72
C SER A 213 -9.32 -10.69 -20.02
N THR A 214 -9.02 -9.85 -19.02
CA THR A 214 -8.76 -8.42 -19.21
C THR A 214 -7.47 -8.19 -20.01
N PHE A 215 -6.46 -9.07 -19.84
CA PHE A 215 -5.22 -8.97 -20.61
C PHE A 215 -5.48 -9.06 -22.10
N THR A 216 -6.36 -9.95 -22.54
CA THR A 216 -6.73 -10.08 -23.96
C THR A 216 -7.76 -9.04 -24.38
N ASN A 217 -8.88 -8.95 -23.65
CA ASN A 217 -10.07 -8.24 -24.12
C ASN A 217 -9.95 -6.72 -23.98
N LEU A 218 -9.18 -6.23 -22.99
CA LEU A 218 -9.03 -4.80 -22.73
C LEU A 218 -7.63 -4.29 -23.10
N MET A 219 -6.60 -5.04 -22.74
CA MET A 219 -5.21 -4.62 -22.95
C MET A 219 -4.62 -5.09 -24.30
N GLY A 220 -5.33 -5.93 -25.05
CA GLY A 220 -4.87 -6.47 -26.34
C GLY A 220 -3.63 -7.37 -26.25
N GLY A 221 -3.31 -7.85 -25.05
CA GLY A 221 -2.22 -8.77 -24.76
C GLY A 221 -2.64 -10.24 -24.85
N SER A 222 -1.96 -11.09 -24.08
CA SER A 222 -2.23 -12.53 -23.98
C SER A 222 -2.68 -12.92 -22.57
N LEU A 223 -3.40 -14.04 -22.46
CA LEU A 223 -3.74 -14.62 -21.15
C LEU A 223 -2.46 -14.93 -20.37
N GLN A 224 -2.51 -14.68 -19.06
CA GLN A 224 -1.43 -14.99 -18.14
C GLN A 224 -1.57 -16.42 -17.60
N SER A 225 -0.45 -17.01 -17.18
CA SER A 225 -0.47 -18.32 -16.54
C SER A 225 -1.18 -18.27 -15.18
N ALA A 226 -1.69 -19.42 -14.72
CA ALA A 226 -2.30 -19.52 -13.40
C ALA A 226 -1.37 -19.02 -12.28
N ALA A 227 -0.11 -19.46 -12.29
CA ALA A 227 0.89 -19.02 -11.32
C ALA A 227 1.14 -17.50 -11.34
N SER A 228 1.05 -16.84 -12.50
CA SER A 228 1.17 -15.38 -12.59
C SER A 228 -0.05 -14.68 -11.97
N MET A 229 -1.25 -15.20 -12.22
CA MET A 229 -2.48 -14.67 -11.64
C MET A 229 -2.56 -14.91 -10.12
N ASP A 230 -2.01 -16.02 -9.63
CA ASP A 230 -1.92 -16.32 -8.20
C ASP A 230 -0.99 -15.33 -7.49
N ARG A 231 0.19 -15.06 -8.06
CA ARG A 231 1.11 -14.03 -7.54
C ARG A 231 0.47 -12.64 -7.54
N LEU A 232 -0.26 -12.27 -8.60
CA LEU A 232 -1.01 -11.01 -8.63
C LEU A 232 -2.05 -10.95 -7.51
N ALA A 233 -2.79 -12.05 -7.29
CA ALA A 233 -3.79 -12.13 -6.22
C ALA A 233 -3.15 -11.99 -4.84
N GLU A 234 -2.03 -12.67 -4.58
CA GLU A 234 -1.27 -12.57 -3.34
C GLU A 234 -0.78 -11.13 -3.09
N TYR A 235 -0.20 -10.48 -4.11
CA TYR A 235 0.23 -9.08 -4.01
C TYR A 235 -0.95 -8.15 -3.70
N LEU A 236 -2.04 -8.23 -4.45
CA LEU A 236 -3.19 -7.34 -4.22
C LEU A 236 -3.84 -7.55 -2.86
N ARG A 237 -3.87 -8.79 -2.36
CA ARG A 237 -4.39 -9.10 -1.01
C ARG A 237 -3.45 -8.63 0.10
N SER A 238 -2.17 -8.38 -0.16
CA SER A 238 -1.24 -7.85 0.84
C SER A 238 -1.33 -6.33 1.01
N ILE A 239 -2.02 -5.61 0.12
CA ILE A 239 -2.12 -4.15 0.17
C ILE A 239 -3.29 -3.77 1.08
N VAL A 240 -3.03 -3.01 2.13
CA VAL A 240 -4.05 -2.50 3.06
C VAL A 240 -4.58 -1.13 2.64
N LEU A 241 -5.74 -0.75 3.17
CA LEU A 241 -6.24 0.62 3.06
C LEU A 241 -5.48 1.52 4.05
N PRO A 242 -5.28 2.82 3.76
CA PRO A 242 -4.77 3.75 4.76
C PRO A 242 -5.78 3.94 5.90
N PRO A 243 -5.34 4.38 7.09
CA PRO A 243 -6.24 4.76 8.16
C PRO A 243 -7.23 5.86 7.73
N ASN A 244 -8.45 5.80 8.26
CA ASN A 244 -9.43 6.86 8.03
C ASN A 244 -9.11 8.09 8.90
N PRO A 245 -8.84 9.29 8.33
CA PRO A 245 -8.49 10.49 9.09
C PRO A 245 -9.65 11.05 9.93
N ASN A 246 -10.88 10.59 9.71
CA ASN A 246 -12.07 10.99 10.46
C ASN A 246 -12.33 10.11 11.69
N ARG A 247 -11.43 9.18 12.02
CA ARG A 247 -11.48 8.39 13.26
C ARG A 247 -10.50 8.92 14.29
N SER A 248 -10.80 8.70 15.58
CA SER A 248 -9.86 9.03 16.66
C SER A 248 -8.68 8.07 16.65
N LEU A 249 -7.60 8.44 17.37
CA LEU A 249 -6.35 7.66 17.37
C LEU A 249 -6.57 6.21 17.81
N ASP A 250 -7.47 5.97 18.76
CA ASP A 250 -7.90 4.64 19.25
C ASP A 250 -8.86 3.89 18.31
N ASN A 251 -9.00 4.38 17.08
CA ASN A 251 -9.85 3.85 16.02
C ASN A 251 -11.35 3.88 16.35
N LEU A 252 -11.85 4.84 17.14
CA LEU A 252 -13.29 5.01 17.41
C LEU A 252 -13.92 6.12 16.54
N PRO A 253 -15.26 6.11 16.36
CA PRO A 253 -15.97 7.22 15.76
C PRO A 253 -15.85 8.50 16.62
N ARG A 254 -15.74 9.64 15.94
CA ARG A 254 -15.60 10.96 16.58
C ARG A 254 -16.94 11.69 16.70
N SER A 255 -17.18 12.36 17.81
CA SER A 255 -18.40 13.18 18.03
C SER A 255 -18.24 14.64 17.59
N ASP A 256 -17.07 15.02 17.10
CA ASP A 256 -16.65 16.40 16.83
C ASP A 256 -16.26 16.66 15.35
N LEU A 257 -16.77 15.85 14.41
CA LEU A 257 -16.48 16.07 12.99
C LEU A 257 -17.24 17.33 12.48
N PRO A 258 -16.68 18.04 11.47
CA PRO A 258 -17.34 19.23 10.90
C PRO A 258 -18.76 18.97 10.42
N GLN A 259 -19.05 17.75 9.94
CA GLN A 259 -20.36 17.35 9.44
C GLN A 259 -21.35 17.03 10.57
N GLY A 260 -20.88 16.59 11.74
CA GLY A 260 -21.75 16.15 12.83
C GLY A 260 -21.09 15.12 13.75
N ASP A 261 -21.91 14.44 14.54
CA ASP A 261 -21.47 13.45 15.52
C ASP A 261 -21.53 12.04 14.93
N ALA A 262 -20.37 11.43 14.63
CA ALA A 262 -20.32 10.09 14.05
C ALA A 262 -20.72 8.99 15.03
N VAL A 263 -20.67 9.22 16.35
CA VAL A 263 -21.16 8.26 17.36
C VAL A 263 -22.67 8.16 17.27
N ASN A 264 -23.35 9.31 17.24
CA ASN A 264 -24.80 9.37 17.00
C ASN A 264 -25.17 8.89 15.59
N GLY A 265 -24.36 9.24 14.59
CA GLY A 265 -24.54 8.79 13.21
C GLY A 265 -24.50 7.28 13.07
N ARG A 266 -23.61 6.60 13.80
CA ARG A 266 -23.57 5.13 13.87
C ARG A 266 -24.87 4.56 14.42
N ASN A 267 -25.44 5.15 15.45
CA ASN A 267 -26.70 4.69 16.04
C ASN A 267 -27.86 4.85 15.06
N VAL A 268 -27.91 5.96 14.31
CA VAL A 268 -28.89 6.15 13.23
C VAL A 268 -28.69 5.12 12.12
N PHE A 269 -27.45 4.93 11.67
CA PHE A 269 -27.07 3.97 10.61
C PHE A 269 -27.51 2.54 10.95
N MET A 270 -27.29 2.13 12.21
CA MET A 270 -27.61 0.80 12.74
C MET A 270 -29.06 0.66 13.22
N ASN A 271 -29.91 1.65 12.99
CA ASN A 271 -31.31 1.57 13.36
C ASN A 271 -32.16 1.43 12.09
N HIS A 272 -32.44 0.19 11.68
CA HIS A 272 -33.23 -0.12 10.49
C HIS A 272 -34.56 0.67 10.41
N ALA A 273 -35.25 0.85 11.56
CA ALA A 273 -36.51 1.60 11.62
C ALA A 273 -36.34 3.11 11.37
N GLN A 274 -35.16 3.68 11.65
CA GLN A 274 -34.84 5.10 11.45
C GLN A 274 -34.04 5.38 10.17
N SER A 275 -33.19 4.45 9.74
CA SER A 275 -32.43 4.47 8.49
C SER A 275 -32.24 3.04 7.98
N HIS A 276 -32.54 2.78 6.71
CA HIS A 276 -32.42 1.43 6.14
C HIS A 276 -30.98 1.10 5.67
N CYS A 277 -29.97 1.89 6.05
CA CYS A 277 -28.61 1.77 5.51
C CYS A 277 -27.98 0.40 5.80
N MET A 278 -28.09 -0.08 7.04
CA MET A 278 -27.44 -1.30 7.52
C MET A 278 -27.91 -2.58 6.83
N VAL A 279 -29.05 -2.56 6.13
CA VAL A 279 -29.60 -3.74 5.44
C VAL A 279 -28.66 -4.20 4.33
N CYS A 280 -28.15 -3.25 3.55
CA CYS A 280 -27.20 -3.50 2.46
C CYS A 280 -25.75 -3.19 2.89
N HIS A 281 -25.57 -2.22 3.79
CA HIS A 281 -24.25 -1.75 4.23
C HIS A 281 -23.90 -2.23 5.64
N THR A 282 -23.61 -3.51 5.80
CA THR A 282 -23.28 -4.09 7.12
C THR A 282 -21.89 -3.68 7.63
N LEU A 283 -21.76 -3.54 8.95
CA LEU A 283 -20.45 -3.35 9.61
C LEU A 283 -19.61 -4.63 9.56
N PRO A 284 -18.26 -4.52 9.63
CA PRO A 284 -17.48 -3.28 9.70
C PRO A 284 -17.19 -2.64 8.33
N GLY A 285 -17.41 -3.36 7.22
CA GLY A 285 -17.01 -2.92 5.88
C GLY A 285 -17.96 -1.98 5.15
N GLY A 286 -19.16 -1.79 5.69
CA GLY A 286 -20.24 -1.06 5.02
C GLY A 286 -20.70 -1.77 3.75
N THR A 287 -20.77 -3.10 3.76
CA THR A 287 -21.22 -3.92 2.62
C THR A 287 -21.54 -5.32 3.10
N ASP A 288 -22.62 -5.89 2.58
CA ASP A 288 -23.01 -7.29 2.71
C ASP A 288 -22.44 -8.19 1.59
N GLN A 289 -21.67 -7.60 0.64
CA GLN A 289 -21.16 -8.21 -0.59
C GLN A 289 -22.24 -8.79 -1.53
N ASN A 290 -23.52 -8.54 -1.27
CA ASN A 290 -24.61 -9.06 -2.08
C ASN A 290 -24.78 -8.24 -3.37
N VAL A 291 -25.42 -8.85 -4.37
CA VAL A 291 -25.85 -8.16 -5.59
C VAL A 291 -27.36 -8.01 -5.54
N ASP A 292 -27.83 -6.78 -5.42
CA ASP A 292 -29.24 -6.46 -5.30
C ASP A 292 -29.88 -6.21 -6.66
N MET A 293 -31.20 -6.42 -6.73
CA MET A 293 -31.97 -6.09 -7.92
C MET A 293 -32.00 -4.57 -8.14
N PRO A 294 -32.02 -4.09 -9.40
CA PRO A 294 -32.03 -2.67 -9.72
C PRO A 294 -33.15 -1.90 -9.00
N GLU A 295 -34.35 -2.48 -8.93
CA GLU A 295 -35.54 -1.87 -8.33
C GLU A 295 -35.41 -1.72 -6.80
N LEU A 296 -34.65 -2.60 -6.16
CA LEU A 296 -34.43 -2.58 -4.70
C LEU A 296 -33.32 -1.58 -4.32
N ALA A 297 -32.32 -1.39 -5.19
CA ALA A 297 -31.17 -0.52 -4.94
C ALA A 297 -31.27 0.86 -5.60
N GLY A 298 -32.36 1.14 -6.36
CA GLY A 298 -32.50 2.37 -7.12
C GLY A 298 -31.45 2.51 -8.23
N LYS A 299 -31.22 1.43 -8.97
CA LYS A 299 -30.22 1.31 -10.04
C LYS A 299 -30.87 0.92 -11.35
N ASN A 300 -30.12 1.07 -12.44
CA ASN A 300 -30.54 0.65 -13.78
C ASN A 300 -30.12 -0.79 -14.14
N GLN A 301 -29.33 -1.44 -13.27
CA GLN A 301 -28.83 -2.81 -13.45
C GLN A 301 -28.44 -3.40 -12.09
N PRO A 302 -28.38 -4.74 -11.94
CA PRO A 302 -27.99 -5.38 -10.69
C PRO A 302 -26.54 -5.04 -10.34
N MET A 303 -26.34 -4.46 -9.15
CA MET A 303 -25.04 -4.02 -8.63
C MET A 303 -24.72 -4.72 -7.33
N LYS A 304 -23.43 -4.98 -7.09
CA LYS A 304 -22.93 -5.35 -5.78
C LYS A 304 -22.99 -4.15 -4.84
N ASN A 305 -23.44 -4.36 -3.62
CA ASN A 305 -23.38 -3.35 -2.56
C ASN A 305 -21.91 -3.00 -2.27
N PRO A 306 -21.44 -1.79 -2.62
CA PRO A 306 -20.04 -1.44 -2.48
C PRO A 306 -19.70 -1.16 -1.02
N SER A 307 -18.45 -1.42 -0.66
CA SER A 307 -17.92 -1.04 0.66
C SER A 307 -17.95 0.48 0.85
N LEU A 308 -18.35 0.93 2.05
CA LEU A 308 -18.31 2.34 2.43
C LEU A 308 -16.95 2.81 2.97
N ARG A 309 -15.97 1.90 3.15
CA ARG A 309 -14.65 2.20 3.78
C ARG A 309 -13.90 3.37 3.14
N THR A 310 -14.12 3.62 1.86
CA THR A 310 -13.36 4.65 1.11
C THR A 310 -14.21 5.82 0.62
N VAL A 311 -15.44 5.98 1.14
CA VAL A 311 -16.33 7.10 0.77
C VAL A 311 -15.71 8.45 1.13
N TYR A 312 -14.99 8.54 2.25
CA TYR A 312 -14.32 9.76 2.69
C TYR A 312 -13.31 10.32 1.69
N GLN A 313 -12.78 9.48 0.80
CA GLN A 313 -11.83 9.90 -0.24
C GLN A 313 -12.52 10.49 -1.47
N ARG A 314 -13.86 10.38 -1.59
CA ARG A 314 -14.63 10.75 -2.79
C ARG A 314 -15.77 11.73 -2.53
N ALA A 315 -16.29 11.81 -1.31
CA ALA A 315 -17.54 12.48 -0.96
C ALA A 315 -17.66 13.94 -1.45
N ASP A 316 -16.55 14.68 -1.48
CA ASP A 316 -16.55 16.11 -1.81
C ASP A 316 -15.80 16.43 -3.11
N LEU A 317 -15.57 15.43 -3.97
CA LEU A 317 -14.81 15.62 -5.23
C LEU A 317 -15.67 15.99 -6.43
N PHE A 318 -17.00 15.94 -6.30
CA PHE A 318 -17.93 16.17 -7.40
C PHE A 318 -19.16 16.95 -6.94
N LEU A 319 -19.35 18.14 -7.52
CA LEU A 319 -20.51 19.00 -7.25
C LEU A 319 -21.11 19.47 -8.59
N PRO A 320 -22.16 18.79 -9.10
CA PRO A 320 -22.71 19.03 -10.44
C PRO A 320 -23.68 20.23 -10.48
N ILE A 321 -23.23 21.38 -9.99
CA ILE A 321 -23.97 22.65 -10.08
C ILE A 321 -23.14 23.69 -10.84
N VAL A 322 -23.80 24.69 -11.41
CA VAL A 322 -23.11 25.80 -12.09
C VAL A 322 -22.18 26.51 -11.09
N GLY A 323 -20.89 26.58 -11.42
CA GLY A 323 -19.86 27.16 -10.54
C GLY A 323 -19.41 26.23 -9.40
N GLY A 324 -19.88 24.98 -9.35
CA GLY A 324 -19.45 23.98 -8.38
C GLY A 324 -18.04 23.45 -8.68
N ASN A 325 -17.29 23.13 -7.63
CA ASN A 325 -15.97 22.51 -7.76
C ASN A 325 -16.15 21.00 -8.01
N SER A 326 -15.63 20.52 -9.15
CA SER A 326 -15.58 19.10 -9.47
C SER A 326 -14.14 18.72 -9.81
N LEU A 327 -13.44 18.15 -8.83
CA LEU A 327 -12.03 17.77 -8.95
C LEU A 327 -11.87 16.44 -9.71
N SER A 328 -12.74 15.46 -9.47
CA SER A 328 -12.73 14.17 -10.17
C SER A 328 -13.61 14.16 -11.43
N GLY A 329 -14.64 15.01 -11.46
CA GLY A 329 -15.70 14.96 -12.48
C GLY A 329 -16.70 13.80 -12.31
N PHE A 330 -16.49 12.92 -11.32
CA PHE A 330 -17.32 11.75 -11.04
C PHE A 330 -17.64 11.63 -9.55
N GLY A 331 -18.91 11.39 -9.25
CA GLY A 331 -19.50 11.21 -7.92
C GLY A 331 -19.24 9.83 -7.29
N LEU A 332 -20.06 9.48 -6.31
CA LEU A 332 -19.96 8.30 -5.44
C LEU A 332 -20.55 7.02 -6.03
N GLY A 333 -21.53 7.15 -6.94
CA GLY A 333 -22.18 6.05 -7.65
C GLY A 333 -21.20 5.23 -8.51
N SER A 334 -21.64 4.04 -8.92
CA SER A 334 -20.86 3.13 -9.75
C SER A 334 -20.56 3.73 -11.12
N ASP A 335 -21.49 4.48 -11.70
CA ASP A 335 -21.38 5.20 -12.97
C ASP A 335 -20.79 6.62 -12.83
N GLY A 336 -20.42 7.00 -11.61
CA GLY A 336 -19.96 8.36 -11.31
C GLY A 336 -21.10 9.37 -11.13
N SER A 337 -22.36 8.92 -11.06
CA SER A 337 -23.45 9.75 -10.53
C SER A 337 -23.38 9.85 -8.99
N GLY A 338 -24.33 10.53 -8.37
CA GLY A 338 -24.44 10.62 -6.91
C GLY A 338 -23.39 11.54 -6.26
N HIS A 339 -23.84 12.69 -5.75
CA HIS A 339 -22.95 13.74 -5.24
C HIS A 339 -23.33 14.21 -3.83
N ALA A 340 -24.39 13.65 -3.25
CA ALA A 340 -24.89 14.04 -1.95
C ALA A 340 -24.58 12.96 -0.92
N LEU A 341 -24.22 13.40 0.29
CA LEU A 341 -24.26 12.57 1.48
C LEU A 341 -25.44 13.01 2.37
N PRO A 342 -26.02 12.10 3.16
CA PRO A 342 -25.63 10.68 3.32
C PRO A 342 -26.19 9.75 2.23
N ILE A 343 -26.86 10.27 1.19
CA ILE A 343 -27.56 9.49 0.16
C ILE A 343 -26.97 9.75 -1.22
N ALA A 344 -26.18 8.80 -1.72
CA ALA A 344 -25.49 8.91 -3.01
C ALA A 344 -26.21 8.19 -4.18
N HIS A 345 -27.39 7.62 -3.94
CA HIS A 345 -28.20 6.93 -4.95
C HIS A 345 -29.68 7.13 -4.66
N ASP A 346 -30.52 6.94 -5.67
CA ASP A 346 -31.96 7.17 -5.55
C ASP A 346 -32.61 6.12 -4.65
N TYR A 347 -32.67 6.42 -3.36
CA TYR A 347 -33.34 5.58 -2.37
C TYR A 347 -33.91 6.43 -1.24
N SER A 348 -35.17 6.19 -0.87
CA SER A 348 -35.76 6.85 0.30
C SER A 348 -35.17 6.23 1.57
N LEU A 349 -34.21 6.91 2.23
CA LEU A 349 -33.79 6.60 3.60
C LEU A 349 -34.92 6.85 4.61
N SER A 350 -36.00 6.07 4.55
CA SER A 350 -36.98 5.94 5.63
C SER A 350 -37.52 7.27 6.20
N LEU A 351 -37.74 7.38 7.52
CA LEU A 351 -38.43 8.51 8.17
C LEU A 351 -37.60 9.80 8.21
N ILE A 352 -36.27 9.71 8.15
CA ILE A 352 -35.37 10.85 8.42
C ILE A 352 -35.16 11.78 7.23
N ASN A 353 -35.31 11.28 5.99
CA ASN A 353 -35.14 12.09 4.79
C ASN A 353 -36.47 12.54 4.15
N ARG A 354 -37.62 12.17 4.74
CA ARG A 354 -38.96 12.56 4.25
C ARG A 354 -39.39 13.94 4.77
N PRO A 355 -39.87 14.83 3.90
CA PRO A 355 -40.42 16.13 4.30
C PRO A 355 -41.62 16.00 5.29
N PRO A 356 -41.83 16.98 6.17
CA PRO A 356 -40.96 18.13 6.42
C PRO A 356 -39.66 17.71 7.12
N ILE A 357 -38.55 18.36 6.75
CA ILE A 357 -37.24 18.17 7.39
C ILE A 357 -37.18 19.08 8.62
N THR A 358 -37.38 18.50 9.79
CA THR A 358 -37.24 19.20 11.08
C THR A 358 -35.76 19.34 11.45
N ALA A 359 -35.45 20.20 12.42
CA ALA A 359 -34.07 20.34 12.93
C ALA A 359 -33.49 19.01 13.44
N ALA A 360 -34.30 18.16 14.08
CA ALA A 360 -33.88 16.84 14.52
C ALA A 360 -33.50 15.92 13.34
N LYS A 361 -34.32 15.90 12.28
CA LYS A 361 -34.02 15.12 11.06
C LYS A 361 -32.76 15.64 10.36
N ALA A 362 -32.60 16.96 10.25
CA ALA A 362 -31.42 17.58 9.68
C ALA A 362 -30.16 17.18 10.48
N LYS A 363 -30.24 17.18 11.82
CA LYS A 363 -29.15 16.69 12.67
C LYS A 363 -28.85 15.21 12.42
N SER A 364 -29.85 14.34 12.34
CA SER A 364 -29.64 12.91 12.05
C SER A 364 -28.96 12.67 10.70
N LEU A 365 -29.30 13.44 9.66
CA LEU A 365 -28.64 13.35 8.35
C LEU A 365 -27.17 13.82 8.41
N ALA A 366 -26.90 14.88 9.19
CA ALA A 366 -25.57 15.42 9.39
C ALA A 366 -24.67 14.44 10.17
N ASP A 367 -25.18 13.89 11.28
CA ASP A 367 -24.53 12.84 12.08
C ASP A 367 -24.29 11.57 11.24
N LEU A 368 -25.27 11.14 10.43
CA LEU A 368 -25.12 10.00 9.53
C LEU A 368 -24.02 10.23 8.48
N THR A 369 -23.93 11.44 7.94
CA THR A 369 -22.84 11.84 7.03
C THR A 369 -21.50 11.74 7.73
N ALA A 370 -21.38 12.28 8.95
CA ALA A 370 -20.18 12.17 9.77
C ALA A 370 -19.77 10.71 9.99
N PHE A 371 -20.73 9.81 10.24
CA PHE A 371 -20.46 8.39 10.38
C PHE A 371 -19.98 7.73 9.09
N ILE A 372 -20.65 7.96 7.95
CA ILE A 372 -20.26 7.42 6.64
C ILE A 372 -18.82 7.82 6.28
N LEU A 373 -18.45 9.08 6.55
CA LEU A 373 -17.10 9.59 6.34
C LEU A 373 -16.06 8.99 7.30
N SER A 374 -16.50 8.39 8.41
CA SER A 374 -15.65 7.83 9.47
C SER A 374 -15.57 6.29 9.47
N PHE A 375 -16.08 5.60 8.45
CA PHE A 375 -16.04 4.13 8.39
C PHE A 375 -14.62 3.60 8.63
N ASP A 376 -14.50 2.55 9.43
CA ASP A 376 -13.23 1.87 9.69
C ASP A 376 -12.68 1.35 8.36
N THR A 377 -11.40 1.58 8.07
CA THR A 377 -10.75 1.09 6.85
C THR A 377 -10.12 -0.29 7.04
N GLY A 378 -10.17 -0.86 8.25
CA GLY A 378 -9.46 -2.08 8.62
C GLY A 378 -7.98 -1.83 8.92
N THR A 379 -7.58 -0.55 9.01
CA THR A 379 -6.24 -0.13 9.42
C THR A 379 -6.40 1.02 10.40
N ALA A 380 -6.04 0.78 11.65
CA ALA A 380 -6.22 1.76 12.71
C ALA A 380 -5.31 2.98 12.52
N PRO A 381 -5.73 4.20 12.93
CA PRO A 381 -4.86 5.38 12.93
C PRO A 381 -3.56 5.20 13.72
N THR A 382 -3.55 4.33 14.74
CA THR A 382 -2.33 3.96 15.47
C THR A 382 -1.26 3.33 14.58
N ALA A 383 -1.62 2.55 13.56
CA ALA A 383 -0.69 1.84 12.67
C ALA A 383 0.11 2.76 11.72
N SER A 384 -0.11 4.07 11.79
CA SER A 384 0.65 5.08 11.02
C SER A 384 0.91 6.34 11.85
N HIS A 385 0.98 6.19 13.18
CA HIS A 385 1.22 7.30 14.09
C HIS A 385 2.53 7.10 14.85
N GLY A 386 3.33 8.16 14.95
CA GLY A 386 4.58 8.15 15.70
C GLY A 386 4.74 9.37 16.58
N LEU A 387 5.46 9.22 17.67
CA LEU A 387 5.81 10.29 18.60
C LEU A 387 7.24 10.10 19.12
N THR A 388 7.93 11.21 19.35
CA THR A 388 9.30 11.20 19.88
C THR A 388 9.33 11.74 21.30
N LEU A 389 9.85 10.94 22.22
CA LEU A 389 10.14 11.32 23.60
C LEU A 389 11.65 11.51 23.76
N ASN A 390 12.04 12.64 24.32
CA ASN A 390 13.44 12.96 24.67
C ASN A 390 13.53 13.31 26.15
N SER A 391 14.74 13.56 26.64
CA SER A 391 14.99 13.91 28.05
C SER A 391 14.08 15.03 28.59
N ALA A 392 13.75 16.04 27.77
CA ALA A 392 12.90 17.16 28.13
C ALA A 392 11.39 16.86 28.12
N ARG A 393 10.93 15.92 27.29
CA ARG A 393 9.50 15.64 27.05
C ARG A 393 9.03 14.29 27.57
N LYS A 394 9.91 13.48 28.17
CA LYS A 394 9.58 12.14 28.69
C LYS A 394 8.46 12.11 29.75
N ASN A 395 8.13 13.26 30.35
CA ASN A 395 7.05 13.42 31.34
C ASN A 395 5.86 14.23 30.79
N ASP A 396 5.79 14.51 29.48
CA ASP A 396 4.67 15.23 28.87
C ASP A 396 3.41 14.35 28.89
N GLY A 397 2.38 14.76 29.64
CA GLY A 397 1.15 13.99 29.80
C GLY A 397 0.43 13.69 28.48
N SER A 398 0.40 14.64 27.54
CA SER A 398 -0.29 14.43 26.25
C SER A 398 0.43 13.42 25.37
N LEU A 399 1.77 13.42 25.37
CA LEU A 399 2.55 12.42 24.65
C LEU A 399 2.45 11.05 25.32
N LEU A 400 2.41 10.99 26.65
CA LEU A 400 2.24 9.75 27.40
C LEU A 400 0.86 9.12 27.20
N ASP A 401 -0.20 9.93 27.11
CA ASP A 401 -1.54 9.46 26.79
C ASP A 401 -1.61 8.88 25.38
N ARG A 402 -0.97 9.52 24.39
CA ARG A 402 -0.88 8.99 23.02
C ARG A 402 -0.09 7.69 22.98
N LEU A 403 1.03 7.59 23.70
CA LEU A 403 1.79 6.36 23.80
C LEU A 403 0.96 5.24 24.45
N ALA A 404 0.16 5.55 25.48
CA ALA A 404 -0.75 4.59 26.08
C ALA A 404 -1.79 4.07 25.07
N ILE A 405 -2.32 4.92 24.20
CA ILE A 405 -3.23 4.51 23.12
C ILE A 405 -2.51 3.57 22.14
N LEU A 406 -1.28 3.92 21.71
CA LEU A 406 -0.49 3.07 20.81
C LEU A 406 -0.24 1.68 21.40
N GLU A 407 0.13 1.60 22.68
CA GLU A 407 0.35 0.33 23.38
C GLU A 407 -0.95 -0.47 23.56
N ALA A 408 -2.05 0.19 23.93
CA ALA A 408 -3.35 -0.46 24.11
C ALA A 408 -3.90 -1.06 22.81
N ARG A 409 -3.78 -0.32 21.70
CA ARG A 409 -4.17 -0.82 20.37
C ARG A 409 -3.19 -1.86 19.83
N ALA A 410 -1.90 -1.76 20.16
CA ALA A 410 -0.94 -2.82 19.84
C ALA A 410 -1.28 -4.14 20.56
N SER A 411 -1.65 -4.07 21.84
CA SER A 411 -2.11 -5.25 22.59
C SER A 411 -3.44 -5.82 22.07
N SER A 412 -4.24 -5.02 21.38
CA SER A 412 -5.49 -5.45 20.71
C SER A 412 -5.25 -5.98 19.29
N GLY A 413 -4.03 -5.89 18.77
CA GLY A 413 -3.66 -6.37 17.43
C GLY A 413 -3.92 -5.39 16.28
N ASP A 414 -4.33 -4.15 16.55
CA ASP A 414 -4.63 -3.19 15.47
C ASP A 414 -3.37 -2.57 14.85
N ASN A 415 -2.26 -2.59 15.58
CA ASN A 415 -0.96 -2.11 15.12
C ASN A 415 0.18 -2.96 15.71
N GLY A 416 1.30 -3.02 15.00
CA GLY A 416 2.59 -3.27 15.64
C GLY A 416 3.05 -2.01 16.36
N LEU A 417 3.95 -2.13 17.33
CA LEU A 417 4.55 -0.98 17.99
C LEU A 417 6.05 -1.22 18.19
N VAL A 418 6.83 -0.24 17.77
CA VAL A 418 8.29 -0.28 17.79
C VAL A 418 8.81 1.05 18.30
N ALA A 419 9.98 1.05 18.91
CA ALA A 419 10.67 2.26 19.32
C ALA A 419 12.14 2.22 18.91
N TRP A 420 12.64 3.32 18.35
CA TRP A 420 14.04 3.46 17.97
C TRP A 420 14.56 4.84 18.28
N GLY A 421 15.87 4.94 18.49
CA GLY A 421 16.53 6.22 18.67
C GLY A 421 17.87 6.08 19.36
N GLN A 422 18.37 7.17 19.91
CA GLN A 422 19.69 7.24 20.53
C GLN A 422 19.56 7.23 22.06
N VAL A 423 20.32 6.34 22.71
CA VAL A 423 20.42 6.23 24.16
C VAL A 423 21.89 6.06 24.53
N SER A 424 22.43 6.97 25.35
CA SER A 424 23.84 7.03 25.73
C SER A 424 24.79 7.02 24.52
N GLY A 425 24.40 7.73 23.46
CA GLY A 425 25.18 7.81 22.23
C GLY A 425 25.02 6.61 21.28
N ILE A 426 24.29 5.56 21.66
CA ILE A 426 24.13 4.32 20.89
C ILE A 426 22.72 4.24 20.31
N LEU A 427 22.61 3.85 19.03
CA LEU A 427 21.30 3.54 18.42
C LEU A 427 20.71 2.29 19.08
N ARG A 428 19.48 2.38 19.59
CA ARG A 428 18.73 1.28 20.20
C ARG A 428 17.44 1.06 19.46
N ARG A 429 16.97 -0.20 19.45
CA ARG A 429 15.62 -0.54 19.03
C ARG A 429 14.90 -1.41 20.04
N TYR A 430 13.59 -1.30 19.99
CA TYR A 430 12.66 -2.00 20.85
C TYR A 430 11.41 -2.37 20.06
N GLU A 431 10.82 -3.51 20.37
CA GLU A 431 9.55 -3.97 19.83
C GLU A 431 8.57 -4.23 20.99
N TRP A 432 7.32 -3.82 20.84
CA TRP A 432 6.27 -4.12 21.81
C TRP A 432 5.87 -5.59 21.73
N ASP A 433 5.90 -6.27 22.87
CA ASP A 433 5.34 -7.60 23.04
C ASP A 433 3.97 -7.53 23.69
N SER A 434 2.92 -7.77 22.90
CA SER A 434 1.54 -7.76 23.37
C SER A 434 1.24 -8.85 24.41
N ALA A 435 1.95 -9.98 24.37
CA ALA A 435 1.68 -11.12 25.27
C ALA A 435 2.03 -10.80 26.72
N ILE A 436 3.05 -9.96 26.94
CA ILE A 436 3.53 -9.58 28.27
C ILE A 436 3.38 -8.09 28.56
N SER A 437 2.95 -7.30 27.57
CA SER A 437 2.82 -5.84 27.64
C SER A 437 4.12 -5.12 28.05
N LEU A 438 5.23 -5.52 27.44
CA LEU A 438 6.56 -4.93 27.64
C LEU A 438 7.27 -4.71 26.30
N TYR A 439 8.33 -3.91 26.30
CA TYR A 439 9.20 -3.73 25.15
C TYR A 439 10.35 -4.74 25.18
N ARG A 440 10.58 -5.48 24.10
CA ARG A 440 11.77 -6.30 23.86
C ARG A 440 12.86 -5.46 23.22
N ALA A 441 14.04 -5.42 23.83
CA ALA A 441 15.24 -4.83 23.23
C ALA A 441 15.91 -5.81 22.24
N ASP A 442 16.90 -5.32 21.48
CA ASP A 442 17.64 -6.13 20.49
C ASP A 442 18.24 -7.41 21.09
N ASN A 443 18.78 -7.34 22.31
CA ASN A 443 19.35 -8.47 23.05
C ASN A 443 18.29 -9.35 23.75
N GLN A 444 17.02 -9.22 23.36
CA GLN A 444 15.86 -9.95 23.89
C GLN A 444 15.49 -9.67 25.35
N THR A 445 16.14 -8.71 26.02
CA THR A 445 15.71 -8.31 27.37
C THR A 445 14.44 -7.49 27.31
N THR A 446 13.54 -7.67 28.26
CA THR A 446 12.29 -6.92 28.35
C THR A 446 12.43 -5.68 29.24
N VAL A 447 11.77 -4.60 28.85
CA VAL A 447 11.83 -3.29 29.51
C VAL A 447 10.42 -2.70 29.58
N THR A 448 10.06 -2.11 30.71
CA THR A 448 8.80 -1.38 30.85
C THR A 448 8.88 -0.02 30.16
N ARG A 449 7.72 0.59 29.86
CA ARG A 449 7.66 1.99 29.42
C ARG A 449 8.45 2.92 30.35
N ALA A 450 8.22 2.81 31.67
CA ALA A 450 8.93 3.60 32.67
C ALA A 450 10.45 3.38 32.62
N GLY A 451 10.89 2.14 32.40
CA GLY A 451 12.29 1.79 32.19
C GLY A 451 12.89 2.48 30.98
N LEU A 452 12.21 2.45 29.82
CA LEU A 452 12.66 3.14 28.61
C LEU A 452 12.77 4.65 28.81
N LEU A 453 11.78 5.27 29.46
CA LEU A 453 11.81 6.71 29.73
C LEU A 453 12.92 7.11 30.72
N ALA A 454 13.25 6.23 31.67
CA ALA A 454 14.36 6.44 32.60
C ALA A 454 15.71 6.51 31.88
N LEU A 455 15.86 5.82 30.73
CA LEU A 455 17.08 5.86 29.92
C LEU A 455 17.32 7.23 29.27
N LEU A 456 16.28 8.04 29.06
CA LEU A 456 16.38 9.28 28.29
C LEU A 456 17.02 10.40 29.11
N THR A 457 18.30 10.67 28.87
CA THR A 457 19.09 11.74 29.49
C THR A 457 19.81 12.59 28.44
N GLY A 458 20.20 13.82 28.75
CA GLY A 458 20.93 14.66 27.78
C GLY A 458 20.24 14.76 26.42
N ASP A 459 20.94 14.35 25.36
CA ASP A 459 20.47 14.35 23.96
C ASP A 459 19.72 13.07 23.54
N ASP A 460 19.47 12.15 24.47
CA ASP A 460 18.78 10.89 24.19
C ASP A 460 17.33 11.13 23.75
N ALA A 461 16.89 10.33 22.78
CA ALA A 461 15.53 10.35 22.26
C ALA A 461 15.11 8.98 21.73
N LEU A 462 13.85 8.61 21.96
CA LEU A 462 13.20 7.45 21.36
C LEU A 462 11.95 7.89 20.61
N THR A 463 11.80 7.41 19.38
CA THR A 463 10.59 7.57 18.58
C THR A 463 9.79 6.28 18.64
N PHE A 464 8.62 6.34 19.25
CA PHE A 464 7.64 5.26 19.29
C PHE A 464 6.75 5.38 18.06
N SER A 465 6.67 4.32 17.26
CA SER A 465 5.88 4.30 16.03
C SER A 465 4.95 3.10 16.04
N GLY A 466 3.65 3.37 15.95
CA GLY A 466 2.70 2.36 15.56
C GLY A 466 2.82 2.11 14.06
N ILE A 467 2.86 0.83 13.70
CA ILE A 467 3.12 0.32 12.35
C ILE A 467 2.07 -0.76 12.02
N LEU A 468 2.04 -1.24 10.79
CA LEU A 468 1.19 -2.40 10.48
C LEU A 468 1.65 -3.61 11.29
N PRO A 469 0.74 -4.45 11.84
CA PRO A 469 1.13 -5.62 12.64
C PRO A 469 2.14 -6.54 11.92
N SER A 470 1.95 -6.73 10.61
CA SER A 470 2.82 -7.53 9.74
C SER A 470 4.23 -6.95 9.54
N GLU A 471 4.47 -5.71 9.92
CA GLU A 471 5.78 -5.04 9.79
C GLU A 471 6.63 -5.10 11.06
N SER A 472 6.10 -5.66 12.16
CA SER A 472 6.74 -5.59 13.49
C SER A 472 8.12 -6.23 13.53
N GLY A 473 8.33 -7.34 12.83
CA GLY A 473 9.64 -7.99 12.70
C GLY A 473 10.67 -7.06 12.04
N TRP A 474 10.46 -6.73 10.76
CA TRP A 474 11.47 -6.01 9.97
C TRP A 474 11.66 -4.54 10.34
N ARG A 475 10.67 -3.90 10.98
CA ARG A 475 10.80 -2.57 11.59
C ARG A 475 11.26 -2.62 13.05
N GLY A 476 11.26 -3.80 13.66
CA GLY A 476 11.68 -4.05 15.03
C GLY A 476 13.15 -4.49 15.10
N ASN A 477 13.38 -5.67 15.68
CA ASN A 477 14.71 -6.20 15.99
C ASN A 477 15.22 -7.24 14.98
N ASP A 478 14.44 -7.64 13.98
CA ASP A 478 14.79 -8.65 12.97
C ASP A 478 14.50 -8.10 11.57
N ARG A 479 15.43 -7.31 11.01
CA ARG A 479 15.20 -6.55 9.77
C ARG A 479 15.10 -7.44 8.54
N ASN A 480 15.78 -8.58 8.54
CA ASN A 480 15.79 -9.51 7.42
C ASN A 480 14.63 -10.52 7.50
N ALA A 481 13.90 -10.54 8.62
CA ALA A 481 12.77 -11.41 8.89
C ALA A 481 13.13 -12.91 8.79
N ASP A 482 14.37 -13.28 9.15
CA ASP A 482 14.85 -14.66 9.17
C ASP A 482 14.54 -15.41 10.48
N GLY A 483 13.94 -14.72 11.46
CA GLY A 483 13.59 -15.24 12.77
C GLY A 483 14.71 -15.13 13.81
N ILE A 484 15.85 -14.55 13.46
CA ILE A 484 16.97 -14.27 14.35
C ILE A 484 17.06 -12.75 14.54
N ALA A 485 17.05 -12.30 15.80
CA ALA A 485 17.24 -10.88 16.07
C ALA A 485 18.61 -10.39 15.54
N ASP A 486 18.64 -9.17 14.99
CA ASP A 486 19.80 -8.54 14.34
C ASP A 486 21.08 -8.70 15.18
N VAL A 487 21.03 -8.54 16.50
CA VAL A 487 22.22 -8.60 17.38
C VAL A 487 22.74 -10.03 17.62
N LEU A 488 21.90 -11.03 17.38
CA LEU A 488 22.22 -12.45 17.54
C LEU A 488 22.70 -13.09 16.24
N GLU A 489 22.61 -12.38 15.12
CA GLU A 489 23.11 -12.87 13.84
C GLU A 489 24.63 -13.12 13.87
N PRO A 490 25.12 -14.23 13.29
CA PRO A 490 26.53 -14.54 13.26
C PRO A 490 27.29 -13.53 12.39
N GLN A 491 28.41 -13.03 12.91
CA GLN A 491 29.27 -12.11 12.15
C GLN A 491 29.95 -12.86 10.99
N PRO A 492 29.91 -12.32 9.76
CA PRO A 492 30.60 -12.92 8.62
C PRO A 492 32.12 -12.83 8.78
N ARG A 493 32.83 -13.74 8.13
CA ARG A 493 34.30 -13.68 8.02
C ARG A 493 34.70 -12.99 6.73
N LEU A 494 35.55 -11.97 6.85
CA LEU A 494 36.26 -11.36 5.73
C LEU A 494 37.51 -12.19 5.43
N THR A 495 37.64 -12.67 4.20
CA THR A 495 38.85 -13.34 3.72
C THR A 495 39.60 -12.39 2.79
N ILE A 496 40.93 -12.35 2.91
CA ILE A 496 41.78 -11.57 2.02
C ILE A 496 42.68 -12.57 1.29
N GLN A 497 42.57 -12.58 -0.03
CA GLN A 497 43.42 -13.38 -0.91
C GLN A 497 44.31 -12.46 -1.74
N HIS A 498 45.50 -12.92 -2.12
CA HIS A 498 46.41 -12.20 -2.99
C HIS A 498 46.60 -12.99 -4.28
N ASP A 499 46.23 -12.42 -5.43
CA ASP A 499 46.31 -13.10 -6.72
C ASP A 499 47.54 -12.70 -7.56
N GLY A 500 48.45 -11.91 -6.98
CA GLY A 500 49.67 -11.41 -7.62
C GLY A 500 49.54 -9.95 -8.05
N SER A 501 48.48 -9.61 -8.79
CA SER A 501 48.24 -8.25 -9.30
C SER A 501 47.24 -7.45 -8.46
N ALA A 502 46.41 -8.13 -7.68
CA ALA A 502 45.40 -7.54 -6.83
C ALA A 502 45.29 -8.29 -5.49
N MET A 503 44.78 -7.56 -4.50
CA MET A 503 44.18 -8.15 -3.32
C MET A 503 42.69 -8.35 -3.56
N ARG A 504 42.19 -9.54 -3.26
CA ARG A 504 40.77 -9.88 -3.34
C ARG A 504 40.20 -10.01 -1.93
N LEU A 505 39.30 -9.09 -1.59
CA LEU A 505 38.47 -9.22 -0.40
C LEU A 505 37.27 -10.10 -0.73
N GLU A 506 36.98 -11.09 0.11
CA GLU A 506 35.86 -12.01 -0.06
C GLU A 506 35.03 -12.08 1.22
N TRP A 507 33.71 -11.93 1.09
CA TRP A 507 32.79 -12.07 2.21
C TRP A 507 31.48 -12.76 1.78
N PRO A 508 30.75 -13.40 2.73
CA PRO A 508 29.49 -14.07 2.44
C PRO A 508 28.46 -13.13 1.81
N GLU A 509 27.50 -13.69 1.08
CA GLU A 509 26.36 -13.00 0.47
C GLU A 509 25.43 -12.27 1.46
N ALA A 510 25.77 -12.21 2.75
CA ALA A 510 25.10 -11.32 3.71
C ALA A 510 25.30 -9.87 3.28
N ARG A 511 24.37 -9.37 2.46
CA ARG A 511 24.40 -8.07 1.76
C ARG A 511 24.50 -6.89 2.72
N ASP A 512 24.25 -7.15 3.99
CA ASP A 512 24.24 -6.21 5.10
C ASP A 512 25.63 -5.72 5.45
N TRP A 513 26.66 -6.37 4.92
CA TRP A 513 28.05 -6.10 5.22
C TRP A 513 28.77 -5.58 3.97
N TYR A 514 29.53 -4.51 4.17
CA TYR A 514 30.41 -3.96 3.15
C TYR A 514 31.83 -3.79 3.70
N PRO A 515 32.86 -3.91 2.84
CA PRO A 515 34.23 -3.69 3.26
C PRO A 515 34.50 -2.19 3.46
N GLU A 516 35.16 -1.87 4.57
CA GLU A 516 35.81 -0.59 4.79
C GLU A 516 37.32 -0.76 4.81
N SER A 517 38.02 0.30 4.40
CA SER A 517 39.47 0.38 4.47
C SER A 517 39.92 1.60 5.29
N SER A 518 41.04 1.46 5.99
CA SER A 518 41.71 2.54 6.69
C SER A 518 43.23 2.41 6.59
N PRO A 519 44.00 3.50 6.48
CA PRO A 519 45.47 3.44 6.54
C PRO A 519 45.99 3.10 7.94
N ASP A 520 45.17 3.27 8.99
CA ASP A 520 45.52 3.02 10.39
C ASP A 520 44.28 2.55 11.18
N LEU A 521 44.45 1.67 12.17
CA LEU A 521 43.35 1.15 13.00
C LEU A 521 42.55 2.25 13.73
N PHE A 522 43.18 3.38 14.04
CA PHE A 522 42.62 4.52 14.76
C PHE A 522 42.22 5.69 13.84
N ALA A 523 42.53 5.62 12.54
CA ALA A 523 42.07 6.59 11.56
C ALA A 523 40.61 6.36 11.15
N PRO A 524 39.93 7.37 10.55
CA PRO A 524 38.60 7.19 10.00
C PRO A 524 38.56 6.08 8.94
N TRP A 525 37.62 5.17 9.12
CA TRP A 525 37.34 4.10 8.18
C TRP A 525 36.42 4.61 7.08
N ASN A 526 36.73 4.28 5.82
CA ASN A 526 35.94 4.68 4.66
C ASN A 526 35.53 3.43 3.88
N PRO A 527 34.40 3.46 3.14
CA PRO A 527 34.05 2.38 2.22
C PRO A 527 35.23 2.03 1.31
N ALA A 528 35.58 0.75 1.22
CA ALA A 528 36.65 0.30 0.34
C ALA A 528 36.27 0.60 -1.12
N THR A 529 37.20 1.17 -1.88
CA THR A 529 36.95 1.59 -3.26
C THR A 529 37.16 0.44 -4.24
N GLY A 530 36.26 0.33 -5.22
CA GLY A 530 36.30 -0.68 -6.28
C GLY A 530 34.89 -1.09 -6.71
N SER A 531 34.80 -2.01 -7.68
CA SER A 531 33.52 -2.55 -8.15
C SER A 531 33.32 -3.95 -7.56
N PRO A 532 32.47 -4.12 -6.53
CA PRO A 532 32.21 -5.44 -6.00
C PRO A 532 31.49 -6.30 -7.03
N PHE A 533 31.84 -7.59 -7.08
CA PHE A 533 31.24 -8.57 -7.99
C PHE A 533 30.94 -9.88 -7.27
N HIS A 534 29.99 -10.63 -7.83
CA HIS A 534 29.57 -11.91 -7.26
C HIS A 534 30.37 -13.08 -7.85
N SER A 535 30.73 -14.04 -7.00
CA SER A 535 31.33 -15.31 -7.41
C SER A 535 30.78 -16.41 -6.51
N GLY A 536 29.91 -17.27 -7.05
CA GLY A 536 29.23 -18.31 -6.26
C GLY A 536 28.25 -17.69 -5.27
N SER A 537 28.48 -17.87 -3.96
CA SER A 537 27.69 -17.32 -2.84
C SER A 537 28.49 -16.28 -2.03
N GLN A 538 29.45 -15.62 -2.69
CA GLN A 538 30.34 -14.64 -2.06
C GLN A 538 30.42 -13.36 -2.87
N TRP A 539 30.48 -12.25 -2.15
CA TRP A 539 30.90 -10.97 -2.67
C TRP A 539 32.41 -10.87 -2.72
N ASN A 540 32.90 -10.20 -3.75
CA ASN A 540 34.32 -10.04 -4.00
C ASN A 540 34.61 -8.59 -4.35
N LEU A 541 35.71 -8.05 -3.82
CA LEU A 541 36.23 -6.75 -4.20
C LEU A 541 37.70 -6.89 -4.55
N ALA A 542 38.03 -6.65 -5.81
CA ALA A 542 39.41 -6.59 -6.27
C ALA A 542 39.98 -5.19 -5.98
N ILE A 543 41.09 -5.14 -5.26
CA ILE A 543 41.83 -3.92 -4.91
C ILE A 543 43.19 -4.00 -5.62
N PRO A 544 43.46 -3.12 -6.60
CA PRO A 544 44.74 -3.07 -7.28
C PRO A 544 45.89 -2.78 -6.30
N LEU A 545 47.03 -3.45 -6.49
CA LEU A 545 48.21 -3.32 -5.63
C LEU A 545 49.14 -2.14 -5.98
N GLU A 546 48.74 -1.26 -6.90
CA GLU A 546 49.61 -0.20 -7.42
C GLU A 546 49.81 0.92 -6.38
N ASN A 547 51.04 1.03 -5.85
CA ASN A 547 51.50 2.13 -4.96
C ASN A 547 50.64 2.40 -3.72
N ALA A 548 49.76 1.46 -3.32
CA ALA A 548 48.89 1.65 -2.18
C ALA A 548 49.67 1.50 -0.84
N PRO A 549 49.49 2.39 0.14
CA PRO A 549 50.00 2.15 1.50
C PRO A 549 49.38 0.87 2.07
N ALA A 550 50.01 0.27 3.08
CA ALA A 550 49.40 -0.83 3.82
C ALA A 550 48.04 -0.38 4.38
N LEU A 551 46.96 -1.07 4.00
CA LEU A 551 45.60 -0.78 4.43
C LEU A 551 45.10 -1.86 5.38
N PHE A 552 44.35 -1.44 6.38
CA PHE A 552 43.52 -2.31 7.21
C PHE A 552 42.14 -2.42 6.59
N PHE A 553 41.55 -3.62 6.67
CA PHE A 553 40.21 -3.90 6.17
C PHE A 553 39.33 -4.46 7.28
N ARG A 554 38.04 -4.09 7.24
CA ARG A 554 37.01 -4.68 8.10
C ARG A 554 35.71 -4.78 7.33
N LEU A 555 34.80 -5.63 7.81
CA LEU A 555 33.41 -5.58 7.39
C LEU A 555 32.65 -4.65 8.34
N ARG A 556 31.86 -3.75 7.75
CA ARG A 556 30.94 -2.87 8.45
C ARG A 556 29.53 -3.27 8.09
N ARG A 557 28.68 -3.45 9.10
CA ARG A 557 27.25 -3.64 8.89
C ARG A 557 26.61 -2.32 8.49
N THR A 558 25.67 -2.35 7.57
CA THR A 558 25.01 -1.17 6.99
C THR A 558 24.03 -0.47 7.93
N TRP A 559 23.86 -0.95 9.17
CA TRP A 559 22.99 -0.39 10.21
C TRP A 559 23.58 -0.47 11.61
#